data_AF-A0A183EGW7-F1
#
_entry.id   AF-A0A183EGW7-F1
#
_cell.length_a   1.000
_cell.length_b   1.000
_cell.length_c   1.000
_cell.angle_alpha   90.00
_cell.angle_beta   90.00
_cell.angle_gamma   90.00
#
_symmetry.space_group_name_H-M   'P 1'
#
loop_
_entity.id
_entity.type
_entity.pdbx_description
1 polymer ?
#
loop_
_entity_poly.entity_id
_entity_poly.type
_entity_poly.pdbx_seq_one_letter_code
_entity_poly.pdbx_strand_id
1 'polypeptide(L)'
;MLQRDNPKRPREASSKMPVSKFRNAFGQQKLQEKKFDPRFDERCGEFNEYIYHNNYSFLSEIRQNEKKLLVDELKKVKQKNTRQKDRLKEAIRKIDNQEKTQADVDRRKAVIREIRHENNERMRQGLPPIFRTRGLRRKNLLALGFFVHSLAFL
;
A
#
# COMPACT_ATOMS: atom_id res chain seq x y z
N MET A 1 -20.87 0.26 -55.56
CA MET A 1 -19.69 -0.64 -55.48
C MET A 1 -19.42 -1.20 -56.86
N LEU A 2 -18.17 -1.21 -57.33
CA LEU A 2 -17.81 -1.77 -58.64
C LEU A 2 -18.26 -3.23 -58.72
N GLN A 3 -19.25 -3.51 -59.59
CA GLN A 3 -19.72 -4.86 -59.84
C GLN A 3 -18.70 -5.60 -60.70
N ARG A 4 -18.62 -6.92 -60.50
CA ARG A 4 -17.72 -7.81 -61.22
C ARG A 4 -18.58 -8.72 -62.07
N ASP A 5 -18.28 -8.81 -63.36
CA ASP A 5 -19.04 -9.67 -64.27
C ASP A 5 -18.81 -11.17 -64.02
N ASN A 6 -17.64 -11.53 -63.44
CA ASN A 6 -17.31 -12.89 -63.04
C ASN A 6 -16.66 -12.91 -61.64
N PRO A 7 -17.09 -13.79 -60.71
CA PRO A 7 -16.49 -13.94 -59.38
C PRO A 7 -14.99 -14.29 -59.37
N LYS A 8 -14.48 -14.96 -60.41
CA LYS A 8 -13.07 -15.38 -60.49
C LYS A 8 -12.15 -14.35 -61.17
N ARG A 9 -12.68 -13.21 -61.63
CA ARG A 9 -11.88 -12.13 -62.23
C ARG A 9 -11.42 -11.12 -61.17
N PRO A 10 -10.19 -10.59 -61.28
CA PRO A 10 -9.78 -9.40 -60.53
C PRO A 10 -10.78 -8.24 -60.70
N ARG A 11 -10.91 -7.38 -59.68
CA ARG A 11 -11.73 -6.17 -59.84
C ARG A 11 -10.94 -5.15 -60.65
N GLU A 12 -11.48 -4.76 -61.79
CA GLU A 12 -10.94 -3.67 -62.60
C GLU A 12 -11.45 -2.35 -62.01
N ALA A 13 -10.54 -1.39 -61.81
CA ALA A 13 -10.87 -0.04 -61.38
C ALA A 13 -10.18 0.95 -62.32
N SER A 14 -10.84 2.07 -62.63
CA SER A 14 -10.26 3.10 -63.51
C SER A 14 -9.00 3.69 -62.88
N SER A 15 -7.94 3.83 -63.69
CA SER A 15 -6.69 4.49 -63.28
C SER A 15 -6.88 5.96 -62.90
N LYS A 16 -8.01 6.56 -63.28
CA LYS A 16 -8.38 7.94 -62.92
C LYS A 16 -9.00 8.03 -61.52
N MET A 17 -9.32 6.92 -60.86
CA MET A 17 -9.82 6.96 -59.49
C MET A 17 -8.67 7.29 -58.53
N PRO A 18 -8.71 8.43 -57.82
CA PRO A 18 -7.67 8.77 -56.86
C PRO A 18 -7.71 7.77 -55.70
N VAL A 19 -6.54 7.21 -55.35
CA VAL A 19 -6.40 6.39 -54.15
C VAL A 19 -6.54 7.31 -52.93
N SER A 20 -7.28 6.87 -51.90
CA SER A 20 -7.35 7.60 -50.64
C SER A 20 -5.93 7.79 -50.08
N LYS A 21 -5.55 9.04 -49.82
CA LYS A 21 -4.28 9.39 -49.17
C LYS A 21 -4.23 8.91 -47.72
N PHE A 22 -5.39 8.75 -47.09
CA PHE A 22 -5.53 8.24 -45.74
C PHE A 22 -5.69 6.73 -45.78
N ARG A 23 -4.57 6.00 -45.76
CA ARG A 23 -4.58 4.60 -45.30
C ARG A 23 -4.67 4.63 -43.78
N ASN A 24 -5.74 4.08 -43.21
CA ASN A 24 -5.73 3.67 -41.81
C ASN A 24 -4.77 2.48 -41.65
N ALA A 25 -3.45 2.74 -41.69
CA ALA A 25 -2.43 1.72 -41.41
C ALA A 25 -2.60 1.15 -39.99
N PHE A 26 -3.22 1.93 -39.11
CA PHE A 26 -3.58 1.57 -37.74
C PHE A 26 -5.10 1.42 -37.58
N GLY A 27 -5.77 0.85 -38.59
CA GLY A 27 -7.19 0.52 -38.51
C GLY A 27 -7.47 -0.26 -37.22
N GLN A 28 -8.04 0.43 -36.23
CA GLN A 28 -8.51 -0.14 -34.97
C GLN A 28 -7.44 -0.74 -34.06
N GLN A 29 -6.22 -0.18 -33.99
CA GLN A 29 -5.39 -0.44 -32.81
C GLN A 29 -6.13 0.17 -31.61
N LYS A 30 -6.77 -0.69 -30.82
CA LYS A 30 -7.48 -0.30 -29.61
C LYS A 30 -6.50 0.52 -28.77
N LEU A 31 -6.73 1.83 -28.68
CA LEU A 31 -6.10 2.77 -27.73
C LEU A 31 -6.52 2.46 -26.28
N GLN A 32 -6.64 1.18 -25.94
CA GLN A 32 -6.93 0.63 -24.63
C GLN A 32 -5.77 -0.26 -24.17
N GLU A 33 -4.54 0.10 -24.52
CA GLU A 33 -3.41 -0.40 -23.74
C GLU A 33 -3.63 0.09 -22.31
N LYS A 34 -4.02 -0.84 -21.43
CA LYS A 34 -4.19 -0.55 -20.01
C LYS A 34 -2.88 0.08 -19.54
N LYS A 35 -2.97 1.29 -18.97
CA LYS A 35 -1.82 2.02 -18.45
C LYS A 35 -1.09 1.10 -17.47
N PHE A 36 0.10 0.66 -17.86
CA PHE A 36 0.98 -0.14 -17.01
C PHE A 36 1.64 0.80 -16.00
N ASP A 37 1.21 0.72 -14.74
CA ASP A 37 1.93 1.36 -13.64
C ASP A 37 2.59 0.24 -12.83
N PRO A 38 3.92 0.06 -12.91
CA PRO A 38 4.61 -1.00 -12.20
C PRO A 38 4.37 -1.02 -10.69
N ARG A 39 3.93 0.11 -10.11
CA ARG A 39 3.62 0.21 -8.67
C ARG A 39 2.28 -0.42 -8.30
N PHE A 40 1.35 -0.50 -9.25
CA PHE A 40 -0.04 -0.92 -9.02
C PHE A 40 -0.46 -2.11 -9.87
N ASP A 41 0.39 -2.56 -10.80
CA ASP A 41 0.09 -3.68 -11.66
C ASP A 41 0.43 -5.01 -10.97
N GLU A 42 -0.56 -5.90 -10.87
CA GLU A 42 -0.46 -7.22 -10.22
C GLU A 42 0.68 -8.09 -10.80
N ARG A 43 1.10 -7.84 -12.05
CA ARG A 43 2.21 -8.56 -12.69
C ARG A 43 3.57 -8.23 -12.09
N CYS A 44 3.69 -7.11 -11.37
CA CYS A 44 4.96 -6.68 -10.77
C CYS A 44 5.23 -7.31 -9.39
N GLY A 45 4.34 -8.19 -8.92
CA GLY A 45 4.47 -8.93 -7.67
C GLY A 45 3.58 -8.37 -6.55
N GLU A 46 3.56 -9.10 -5.44
CA GLU A 46 2.75 -8.75 -4.27
C GLU A 46 3.52 -7.90 -3.26
N PHE A 47 2.78 -7.09 -2.50
CA PHE A 47 3.35 -6.29 -1.42
C PHE A 47 3.88 -7.18 -0.29
N ASN A 48 5.20 -7.15 -0.08
CA ASN A 48 5.83 -7.82 1.04
C ASN A 48 6.15 -6.81 2.15
N GLU A 49 5.39 -6.90 3.24
CA GLU A 49 5.50 -5.98 4.37
C GLU A 49 6.88 -6.02 5.06
N TYR A 50 7.52 -7.19 5.14
CA TYR A 50 8.84 -7.32 5.76
C TYR A 50 9.92 -6.59 4.95
N ILE A 51 9.93 -6.80 3.63
CA ILE A 51 10.86 -6.12 2.72
C ILE A 51 10.63 -4.61 2.76
N TYR A 52 9.36 -4.19 2.75
CA TYR A 52 9.01 -2.78 2.81
C TYR A 52 9.54 -2.11 4.09
N HIS A 53 9.28 -2.68 5.27
CA HIS A 53 9.75 -2.08 6.52
C HIS A 53 11.28 -2.03 6.62
N ASN A 54 11.98 -3.01 6.07
CA ASN A 54 13.44 -3.00 6.06
C ASN A 54 13.98 -1.94 5.10
N ASN A 55 13.50 -1.92 3.85
CA ASN A 55 13.97 -1.01 2.81
C ASN A 55 13.60 0.45 3.09
N TYR A 56 12.47 0.68 3.75
CA TYR A 56 11.91 2.00 4.02
C TYR A 56 11.85 2.33 5.51
N SER A 57 12.72 1.72 6.32
CA SER A 57 12.83 1.96 7.77
C SER A 57 13.04 3.45 8.11
N PHE A 58 13.81 4.16 7.28
CA PHE A 58 14.10 5.59 7.39
C PHE A 58 12.86 6.49 7.34
N LEU A 59 11.74 6.03 6.77
CA LEU A 59 10.50 6.81 6.75
C LEU A 59 9.94 7.06 8.15
N SER A 60 10.28 6.22 9.13
CA SER A 60 9.90 6.43 10.53
C SER A 60 10.49 7.73 11.09
N GLU A 61 11.79 7.97 10.87
CA GLU A 61 12.49 9.17 11.30
C GLU A 61 11.96 10.41 10.59
N ILE A 62 11.71 10.33 9.27
CA ILE A 62 11.13 11.43 8.49
C ILE A 62 9.76 11.83 9.05
N ARG A 63 8.88 10.86 9.30
CA ARG A 63 7.54 11.12 9.87
C ARG A 63 7.62 11.75 11.26
N GLN A 64 8.54 11.30 12.11
CA GLN A 64 8.75 11.90 13.43
C GLN A 64 9.22 13.36 13.31
N ASN A 65 10.13 13.64 12.38
CA ASN A 65 10.61 15.00 12.15
C ASN A 65 9.50 15.90 11.59
N GLU A 66 8.71 15.42 10.63
CA GLU A 66 7.55 16.13 10.09
C GLU A 66 6.54 16.46 11.20
N LYS A 67 6.23 15.49 12.07
CA LYS A 67 5.35 15.70 13.22
C LYS A 67 5.88 16.79 14.15
N LYS A 68 7.18 16.81 14.45
CA LYS A 68 7.81 17.87 15.27
C LYS A 68 7.65 19.24 14.63
N LEU A 69 7.91 19.35 13.32
CA LEU A 69 7.73 20.60 12.57
C LEU A 69 6.29 21.10 12.63
N LEU A 70 5.31 20.21 12.43
CA LEU A 70 3.88 20.57 12.51
C LEU A 70 3.49 21.04 13.92
N VAL A 71 4.02 20.41 14.96
CA VAL A 71 3.79 20.82 16.35
C VAL A 71 4.39 22.20 16.62
N ASP A 72 5.59 22.48 16.11
CA ASP A 72 6.23 23.78 16.27
C ASP A 72 5.55 24.88 15.46
N GLU A 73 5.04 24.57 14.27
CA GLU A 73 4.20 25.50 13.51
C GLU A 73 2.91 25.79 14.28
N LEU A 74 2.26 24.78 14.85
CA LEU A 74 1.03 24.94 15.63
C LEU A 74 1.23 25.86 16.84
N LYS A 75 2.40 25.82 17.50
CA LYS A 75 2.75 26.73 18.60
C LYS A 75 2.89 28.18 18.14
N LYS A 76 3.37 28.41 16.92
CA LYS A 76 3.59 29.75 16.34
C LYS A 76 2.31 30.40 15.79
N VAL A 77 1.28 29.61 15.47
CA VAL A 77 0.02 30.13 14.92
C VAL A 77 -0.71 31.00 15.94
N LYS A 78 -0.98 32.26 15.54
CA LYS A 78 -1.78 33.21 16.32
C LYS A 78 -3.22 32.70 16.49
N GLN A 79 -3.82 32.94 17.66
CA GLN A 79 -5.16 32.44 18.00
C GLN A 79 -6.27 32.88 17.02
N LYS A 80 -6.10 34.01 16.32
CA LYS A 80 -7.07 34.53 15.34
C LYS A 80 -7.15 33.72 14.04
N ASN A 81 -6.16 32.86 13.74
CA ASN A 81 -6.14 32.02 12.53
C ASN A 81 -6.69 30.61 12.81
N THR A 82 -7.97 30.52 13.18
CA THR A 82 -8.63 29.26 13.60
C THR A 82 -8.54 28.18 12.52
N ARG A 83 -8.78 28.52 11.25
CA ARG A 83 -8.74 27.54 10.13
C ARG A 83 -7.36 26.89 9.94
N GLN A 84 -6.28 27.66 10.05
CA GLN A 84 -4.92 27.12 9.92
C GLN A 84 -4.57 26.25 11.12
N LYS A 85 -4.95 26.69 12.32
CA LYS A 85 -4.75 25.94 13.56
C LYS A 85 -5.45 24.57 13.52
N ASP A 86 -6.68 24.52 13.04
CA ASP A 86 -7.44 23.27 12.97
C ASP A 86 -6.86 22.31 11.93
N ARG A 87 -6.40 22.81 10.78
CA ARG A 87 -5.69 21.99 9.79
C ARG A 87 -4.43 21.33 10.35
N LEU A 88 -3.62 22.09 11.08
CA LEU A 88 -2.39 21.57 11.72
C LEU A 88 -2.71 20.52 12.77
N LYS A 89 -3.72 20.77 13.63
CA LYS A 89 -4.19 19.78 14.62
C LYS A 89 -4.69 18.50 13.96
N GLU A 90 -5.44 18.62 12.87
CA GLU A 90 -5.95 17.47 12.13
C GLU A 90 -4.80 16.65 11.52
N ALA A 91 -3.81 17.31 10.94
CA ALA A 91 -2.61 16.66 10.39
C ALA A 91 -1.85 15.89 11.48
N ILE A 92 -1.58 16.53 12.63
CA ILE A 92 -0.92 15.87 13.77
C ILE A 92 -1.74 14.66 14.25
N ARG A 93 -3.05 14.82 14.39
CA ARG A 93 -3.95 13.73 14.81
C ARG A 93 -3.92 12.55 13.84
N LYS A 94 -3.82 12.80 12.53
CA LYS A 94 -3.69 11.74 11.52
C LYS A 94 -2.39 10.95 11.73
N ILE A 95 -1.28 11.64 11.94
CA ILE A 95 0.02 11.00 12.21
C ILE A 95 -0.05 10.17 13.51
N ASP A 96 -0.60 10.73 14.59
CA ASP A 96 -0.77 10.02 15.86
C ASP A 96 -1.61 8.74 15.72
N ASN A 97 -2.71 8.81 14.96
CA ASN A 97 -3.58 7.66 14.74
C ASN A 97 -2.89 6.58 13.91
N GLN A 98 -2.10 6.96 12.92
CA GLN A 98 -1.29 6.03 12.13
C GLN A 98 -0.23 5.35 12.99
N GLU A 99 0.50 6.10 13.82
CA GLU A 99 1.49 5.56 14.75
C GLU A 99 0.87 4.56 15.73
N LYS A 100 -0.29 4.90 16.32
CA LYS A 100 -1.02 4.00 17.22
C LYS A 100 -1.46 2.72 16.52
N THR A 101 -1.99 2.84 15.31
CA THR A 101 -2.44 1.68 14.52
C THR A 101 -1.27 0.77 14.18
N GLN A 102 -0.13 1.33 13.80
CA GLN A 102 1.09 0.57 13.52
C GLN A 102 1.59 -0.14 14.78
N ALA A 103 1.67 0.56 15.92
CA ALA A 103 2.05 -0.02 17.19
C ALA A 103 1.13 -1.18 17.62
N ASP A 104 -0.18 -1.07 17.36
CA ASP A 104 -1.13 -2.16 17.62
C ASP A 104 -0.86 -3.39 16.76
N VAL A 105 -0.57 -3.18 15.48
CA VAL A 105 -0.20 -4.25 14.54
C VAL A 105 1.10 -4.92 14.99
N ASP A 106 2.11 -4.16 15.36
CA ASP A 106 3.42 -4.66 15.77
C ASP A 106 3.34 -5.44 17.08
N ARG A 107 2.52 -4.99 18.05
CA ARG A 107 2.21 -5.74 19.28
C ARG A 107 1.55 -7.07 18.96
N ARG A 108 0.58 -7.09 18.04
CA ARG A 108 -0.06 -8.35 17.61
C ARG A 108 0.94 -9.31 16.99
N LYS A 109 1.83 -8.81 16.14
CA LYS A 109 2.89 -9.61 15.53
C LYS A 109 3.90 -10.12 16.57
N ALA A 110 4.26 -9.31 17.56
CA ALA A 110 5.15 -9.73 18.64
C ALA A 110 4.58 -10.91 19.43
N VAL A 111 3.30 -10.85 19.83
CA VAL A 111 2.62 -11.98 20.51
C VAL A 111 2.62 -13.24 19.65
N ILE A 112 2.35 -13.12 18.34
CA ILE A 112 2.36 -14.27 17.43
C ILE A 112 3.77 -14.84 17.28
N ARG A 113 4.78 -13.98 17.17
CA ARG A 113 6.19 -14.40 17.10
C ARG A 113 6.61 -15.15 18.36
N GLU A 114 6.25 -14.65 19.53
CA GLU A 114 6.54 -15.29 20.82
C GLU A 114 5.92 -16.69 20.90
N ILE A 115 4.62 -16.81 20.58
CA ILE A 115 3.92 -18.11 20.58
C ILE A 115 4.58 -19.09 19.59
N ARG A 116 4.99 -18.61 18.41
CA ARG A 116 5.71 -19.43 17.43
C ARG A 116 7.07 -19.87 17.97
N HIS A 117 7.79 -18.96 18.62
CA HIS A 117 9.08 -19.25 19.23
C HIS A 117 8.95 -20.30 20.33
N GLU A 118 8.04 -20.12 21.30
CA GLU A 118 7.73 -21.11 22.35
C GLU A 118 7.44 -22.49 21.77
N ASN A 119 6.62 -22.56 20.72
CA ASN A 119 6.26 -23.82 20.07
C ASN A 119 7.43 -24.47 19.35
N ASN A 120 8.29 -23.69 18.70
CA ASN A 120 9.51 -24.19 18.07
C ASN A 120 10.46 -24.79 19.12
N GLU A 121 10.65 -24.13 20.26
CA GLU A 121 11.49 -24.66 21.35
C GLU A 121 10.91 -25.95 21.94
N ARG A 122 9.59 -26.04 22.12
CA ARG A 122 8.93 -27.29 22.54
C ARG A 122 9.17 -28.43 21.57
N MET A 123 9.01 -28.17 20.26
CA MET A 123 9.25 -29.18 19.24
C MET A 123 10.71 -29.64 19.21
N ARG A 124 11.67 -28.74 19.42
CA ARG A 124 13.10 -29.11 19.55
C ARG A 124 13.35 -30.05 20.73
N GLN A 125 12.57 -29.93 21.80
CA GLN A 125 12.60 -30.82 22.97
C GLN A 125 11.78 -32.10 22.77
N GLY A 126 11.17 -32.31 21.59
CA GLY A 126 10.29 -33.45 21.32
C GLY A 126 8.88 -33.33 21.92
N LEU A 127 8.53 -32.17 22.48
CA LEU A 127 7.20 -31.89 23.03
C LEU A 127 6.25 -31.35 21.96
N PRO A 128 4.93 -31.66 22.03
CA PRO A 128 3.97 -31.14 21.07
C PRO A 128 3.73 -29.63 21.24
N PRO A 129 3.44 -28.89 20.15
CA PRO A 129 3.14 -27.45 20.20
C PRO A 129 1.82 -27.18 20.93
N ILE A 130 1.73 -26.01 21.58
CA ILE A 130 0.55 -25.54 22.29
C ILE A 130 -0.12 -24.41 21.51
N PHE A 131 -1.38 -24.62 21.14
CA PHE A 131 -2.20 -23.60 20.50
C PHE A 131 -3.02 -22.84 21.54
N ARG A 132 -2.78 -21.53 21.66
CA ARG A 132 -3.51 -20.65 22.58
C ARG A 132 -4.86 -20.23 21.98
N THR A 133 -5.92 -20.24 22.78
CA THR A 133 -7.26 -19.78 22.37
C THR A 133 -7.28 -18.26 22.10
N ARG A 134 -8.29 -17.79 21.36
CA ARG A 134 -8.46 -16.35 21.05
C ARG A 134 -8.48 -15.47 22.32
N GLY A 135 -9.16 -15.93 23.38
CA GLY A 135 -9.23 -15.21 24.66
C GLY A 135 -7.88 -15.09 25.34
N LEU A 136 -7.08 -16.17 25.36
CA LEU A 136 -5.75 -16.17 25.95
C LEU A 136 -4.78 -15.28 25.15
N ARG A 137 -4.86 -15.31 23.80
CA ARG A 137 -4.10 -14.37 22.96
C ARG A 137 -4.44 -12.91 23.25
N ARG A 138 -5.72 -12.60 23.51
CA ARG A 138 -6.15 -11.25 23.90
C ARG A 138 -5.59 -10.84 25.26
N LYS A 139 -5.55 -11.74 26.24
CA LYS A 139 -4.91 -11.48 27.54
C LYS A 139 -3.43 -11.14 27.38
N ASN A 140 -2.69 -11.90 26.56
CA ASN A 140 -1.28 -11.64 26.28
C ASN A 140 -1.06 -10.27 25.61
N LEU A 141 -1.93 -9.89 24.67
CA LEU A 141 -1.87 -8.56 24.02
C LEU A 141 -2.06 -7.42 25.03
N LEU A 142 -3.01 -7.58 25.94
CA LEU A 142 -3.27 -6.58 26.99
C LEU A 142 -2.09 -6.49 27.96
N ALA A 143 -1.56 -7.63 28.41
CA ALA A 143 -0.40 -7.69 29.31
C ALA A 143 0.83 -6.98 28.72
N LEU A 144 1.13 -7.23 27.44
CA LEU A 144 2.18 -6.49 26.72
C LEU A 144 1.91 -4.98 26.72
N GLY A 145 0.67 -4.56 26.46
CA GLY A 145 0.29 -3.14 26.49
C GLY A 145 0.50 -2.45 27.84
N PHE A 146 0.21 -3.12 28.95
CA PHE A 146 0.44 -2.59 30.30
C PHE A 146 1.93 -2.50 30.64
N PHE A 147 2.72 -3.49 30.22
CA PHE A 147 4.15 -3.55 30.51
C PHE A 147 4.94 -2.43 29.81
N VAL A 148 4.67 -2.15 28.53
CA VAL A 148 5.33 -1.01 27.83
C VAL A 148 4.96 0.35 28.43
N HIS A 149 3.74 0.52 28.94
CA HIS A 149 3.35 1.78 29.57
C HIS A 149 4.04 1.98 30.92
N SER A 150 4.21 0.92 31.71
CA SER A 150 4.91 0.97 33.00
C SER A 150 6.41 1.26 32.85
N LEU A 151 7.06 0.74 31.80
CA LEU A 151 8.47 1.02 31.50
C LEU A 151 8.73 2.42 30.93
N ALA A 152 7.71 3.06 30.34
CA ALA A 152 7.83 4.43 29.84
C ALA A 152 7.70 5.50 30.95
N PHE A 153 7.34 5.10 32.17
CA PHE A 153 7.16 5.96 33.35
C PHE A 153 8.23 5.77 34.44
N LEU A 154 9.22 4.91 34.20
CA LEU A 154 10.46 4.77 34.99
C LEU A 154 11.61 5.42 34.23
#